data_AF-A0A964M5T1-F1
#
_entry.id   AF-A0A964M5T1-F1
#
_cell.length_a   1.000
_cell.length_b   1.000
_cell.length_c   1.000
_cell.angle_alpha   90.00
_cell.angle_beta   90.00
_cell.angle_gamma   90.00
#
_symmetry.space_group_name_H-M   'P 1'
#
loop_
_entity.id
_entity.type
_entity.pdbx_description
1 polymer ?
#
loop_
_entity_poly.entity_id
_entity_poly.type
_entity_poly.pdbx_seq_one_letter_code
_entity_poly.pdbx_strand_id
1 'polypeptide(L)'
;MDVLIGWPGGDLTGTLRLVGIVIFIYAFVLWVASVLWAYKDIRSRTRDPIAQGVGVSIAALFPLVGLPVYFVLRPSETLAEAYARGLEQEAILSDLHAISSCPNCRRPVQDEFQVCAHCATPLRQPCQRCDQLLQFSWRHCPYCATPREAARPARAAAAA
;
A
#
# COMPACT_ATOMS: atom_id res chain seq x y z
N MET A 1 -18.48 52.55 48.33
CA MET A 1 -18.06 51.14 48.47
C MET A 1 -17.27 50.76 47.22
N ASP A 2 -16.14 51.43 47.01
CA ASP A 2 -15.41 51.47 45.73
C ASP A 2 -13.95 51.00 45.90
N VAL A 3 -13.67 50.33 47.02
CA VAL A 3 -12.31 50.10 47.54
C VAL A 3 -11.96 48.60 47.60
N LEU A 4 -12.79 47.70 47.06
CA LEU A 4 -12.54 46.24 47.10
C LEU A 4 -12.19 45.59 45.75
N ILE A 5 -11.99 46.37 44.68
CA ILE A 5 -11.40 45.89 43.42
C ILE A 5 -10.18 46.77 43.06
N GLY A 6 -9.29 46.97 44.03
CA GLY A 6 -7.97 47.53 43.80
C GLY A 6 -7.05 46.45 43.19
N TRP A 7 -7.22 46.16 41.90
CA TRP A 7 -6.20 45.44 41.12
C TRP A 7 -4.94 46.31 41.05
N PRO A 8 -3.73 45.80 41.35
CA PRO A 8 -2.56 46.64 41.46
C PRO A 8 -2.01 46.93 40.06
N GLY A 9 -2.20 48.17 39.59
CA GLY A 9 -1.48 48.75 38.45
C GLY A 9 -2.32 48.94 37.19
N GLY A 10 -2.80 50.17 36.98
CA GLY A 10 -3.18 50.68 35.66
C GLY A 10 -4.69 50.87 35.41
N ASP A 11 -4.98 51.72 34.43
CA ASP A 11 -6.30 51.99 33.88
C ASP A 11 -6.99 50.69 33.40
N LEU A 12 -8.24 50.46 33.82
CA LEU A 12 -9.03 49.26 33.48
C LEU A 12 -9.10 49.04 31.95
N THR A 13 -9.12 50.13 31.20
CA THR A 13 -9.08 50.17 29.74
C THR A 13 -7.79 49.56 29.18
N GLY A 14 -6.65 49.87 29.77
CA GLY A 14 -5.34 49.34 29.39
C GLY A 14 -5.24 47.85 29.68
N THR A 15 -5.71 47.41 30.84
CA THR A 15 -5.74 45.99 31.22
C THR A 15 -6.62 45.17 30.28
N LEU A 16 -7.84 45.64 29.98
CA LEU A 16 -8.73 44.98 29.02
C LEU A 16 -8.12 44.92 27.61
N ARG A 17 -7.43 45.99 27.18
CA ARG A 17 -6.74 46.03 25.88
C ARG A 17 -5.61 45.00 25.82
N LEU A 18 -4.78 44.91 26.86
CA LEU A 18 -3.70 43.94 26.93
C LEU A 18 -4.23 42.50 26.92
N VAL A 19 -5.24 42.21 27.73
CA VAL A 19 -5.89 40.89 27.77
C VAL A 19 -6.48 40.53 26.40
N GLY A 20 -7.16 41.48 25.74
CA GLY A 20 -7.69 41.27 24.39
C GLY A 20 -6.61 40.94 23.35
N ILE A 21 -5.47 41.66 23.40
CA ILE A 21 -4.32 41.39 22.51
C ILE A 21 -3.75 40.00 22.76
N VAL A 22 -3.56 39.61 24.02
CA VAL A 22 -3.03 38.29 24.38
C VAL A 22 -3.95 37.18 23.89
N ILE A 23 -5.27 37.31 24.11
CA ILE A 23 -6.27 36.34 23.64
C ILE A 23 -6.25 36.24 22.11
N PHE A 24 -6.19 37.38 21.42
CA PHE A 24 -6.14 37.40 19.96
C PHE A 24 -4.89 36.70 19.41
N ILE A 25 -3.71 37.00 19.96
CA ILE A 25 -2.45 36.35 19.56
C ILE A 25 -2.54 34.84 19.79
N TYR A 26 -3.05 34.43 20.96
CA TYR A 26 -3.22 33.02 21.28
C TYR A 26 -4.17 32.31 20.30
N ALA A 27 -5.34 32.90 20.04
CA ALA A 27 -6.30 32.36 19.06
C ALA A 27 -5.72 32.31 17.65
N PHE A 28 -4.93 33.31 17.26
CA PHE A 28 -4.25 33.33 15.96
C PHE A 28 -3.19 32.22 15.84
N VAL A 29 -2.39 32.00 16.88
CA VAL A 29 -1.42 30.88 16.90
C VAL A 29 -2.13 29.53 16.81
N LEU A 30 -3.23 29.34 17.54
CA LEU A 30 -4.04 28.12 17.44
C LEU A 30 -4.66 27.95 16.06
N TRP A 31 -5.12 29.02 15.43
CA TRP A 31 -5.64 29.01 14.06
C TRP A 31 -4.57 28.58 13.05
N VAL A 32 -3.36 29.17 13.11
CA VAL A 32 -2.26 28.78 12.23
C VAL A 32 -1.87 27.32 12.47
N ALA A 33 -1.78 26.90 13.74
CA ALA A 33 -1.44 25.52 14.10
C ALA A 33 -2.48 24.51 13.57
N SER A 34 -3.78 24.83 13.65
CA SER A 34 -4.84 23.95 13.13
C SER A 34 -4.80 23.83 11.61
N VAL A 35 -4.51 24.92 10.89
CA VAL A 35 -4.35 24.91 9.42
C VAL A 35 -3.13 24.10 9.01
N LEU A 36 -1.98 24.30 9.65
CA LEU A 36 -0.77 23.53 9.38
C LEU A 36 -0.96 22.04 9.68
N TRP A 37 -1.66 21.72 10.77
CA TRP A 37 -2.02 20.35 11.12
C TRP A 37 -2.91 19.73 10.04
N ALA A 38 -3.97 20.43 9.59
CA ALA A 38 -4.87 19.96 8.54
C ALA A 38 -4.13 19.73 7.21
N TYR A 39 -3.20 20.62 6.85
CA TYR A 39 -2.34 20.44 5.67
C TYR A 39 -1.47 19.18 5.77
N LYS A 40 -0.80 18.97 6.91
CA LYS A 40 0.04 17.79 7.10
C LYS A 40 -0.77 16.50 7.11
N ASP A 41 -1.96 16.52 7.73
CA ASP A 41 -2.85 15.36 7.78
C ASP A 41 -3.37 15.00 6.39
N ILE A 42 -3.90 15.94 5.60
CA ILE A 42 -4.44 15.63 4.27
C ILE A 42 -3.36 15.16 3.29
N ARG A 43 -2.15 15.73 3.38
CA ARG A 43 -1.00 15.32 2.55
C ARG A 43 -0.53 13.89 2.84
N SER A 44 -0.74 13.40 4.06
CA SER A 44 -0.45 12.01 4.43
C SER A 44 -1.51 11.01 3.93
N ARG A 45 -2.70 11.51 3.58
CA ARG A 45 -3.87 10.72 3.21
C ARG A 45 -4.13 10.67 1.71
N THR A 46 -3.81 11.73 0.96
CA THR A 46 -4.04 11.76 -0.50
C THR A 46 -2.92 12.46 -1.26
N ARG A 47 -2.69 12.04 -2.51
CA ARG A 47 -1.79 12.70 -3.47
C ARG A 47 -2.50 13.72 -4.37
N ASP A 48 -3.83 13.74 -4.37
CA ASP A 48 -4.62 14.64 -5.21
C ASP A 48 -4.54 16.10 -4.69
N PRO A 49 -3.98 17.05 -5.45
CA PRO A 49 -3.85 18.44 -5.03
C PRO A 49 -5.19 19.15 -4.84
N ILE A 50 -6.25 18.73 -5.54
CA ILE A 50 -7.57 19.35 -5.43
C ILE A 50 -8.19 19.01 -4.08
N ALA A 51 -8.22 17.73 -3.71
CA ALA A 51 -8.69 17.28 -2.41
C ALA A 51 -7.89 17.92 -1.24
N GLN A 52 -6.57 18.05 -1.40
CA GLN A 52 -5.72 18.76 -0.43
C GLN A 52 -6.14 20.23 -0.29
N GLY A 53 -6.30 20.93 -1.41
CA GLY A 53 -6.70 22.33 -1.45
C GLY A 53 -8.06 22.55 -0.79
N VAL A 54 -9.06 21.73 -1.11
CA VAL A 54 -10.41 21.83 -0.52
C VAL A 54 -10.38 21.58 0.99
N GLY A 55 -9.70 20.53 1.46
CA GLY A 55 -9.60 20.22 2.89
C GLY A 55 -8.95 21.34 3.72
N VAL A 56 -7.84 21.89 3.21
CA VAL A 56 -7.14 23.01 3.87
C VAL A 56 -7.98 24.29 3.83
N SER A 57 -8.65 24.57 2.71
CA SER A 57 -9.50 25.76 2.56
C SER A 57 -10.66 25.75 3.55
N ILE A 58 -11.31 24.59 3.74
CA ILE A 58 -12.40 24.42 4.71
C ILE A 58 -11.89 24.68 6.14
N ALA A 59 -10.74 24.12 6.51
CA ALA A 59 -10.14 24.32 7.84
C ALA A 59 -9.69 25.78 8.07
N ALA A 60 -9.19 26.46 7.03
CA ALA A 60 -8.69 27.82 7.12
C ALA A 60 -9.81 28.88 7.18
N LEU A 61 -10.85 28.76 6.34
CA LEU A 61 -11.94 29.74 6.24
C LEU A 61 -12.87 29.70 7.45
N PHE A 62 -13.04 28.53 8.06
CA PHE A 62 -13.97 28.36 9.18
C PHE A 62 -13.28 27.57 10.30
N PRO A 63 -12.46 28.16 11.17
CA PRO A 63 -11.76 27.38 12.20
C PRO A 63 -12.68 26.65 13.19
N LEU A 64 -13.81 27.27 13.57
CA LEU A 64 -14.76 26.67 14.52
C LEU A 64 -15.66 25.61 13.88
N VAL A 65 -16.12 25.83 12.64
CA VAL A 65 -17.09 24.94 11.95
C VAL A 65 -16.41 24.02 10.95
N GLY A 66 -15.37 24.49 10.29
CA GLY A 66 -14.59 23.80 9.28
C GLY A 66 -13.74 22.66 9.83
N LEU A 67 -13.31 22.69 11.10
CA LEU A 67 -12.65 21.53 11.71
C LEU A 67 -13.60 20.31 11.84
N PRO A 68 -14.81 20.42 12.41
CA PRO A 68 -15.80 19.35 12.39
C PRO A 68 -16.11 18.83 10.97
N VAL A 69 -16.32 19.74 10.01
CA VAL A 69 -16.59 19.38 8.61
C VAL A 69 -15.37 18.66 8.00
N TYR A 70 -14.16 19.14 8.26
CA TYR A 70 -12.92 18.50 7.84
C TYR A 70 -12.84 17.07 8.39
N PHE A 71 -13.15 16.85 9.68
CA PHE A 71 -13.14 15.51 10.26
C PHE A 71 -14.11 14.53 9.59
N VAL A 72 -15.24 15.01 9.05
CA VAL A 72 -16.20 14.18 8.29
C VAL A 72 -15.69 13.89 6.89
N LEU A 73 -15.09 14.87 6.21
CA LEU A 73 -14.52 14.71 4.86
C LEU A 73 -13.17 13.98 4.83
N ARG A 74 -12.50 13.88 5.98
CA ARG A 74 -11.17 13.28 6.13
C ARG A 74 -11.19 11.82 5.64
N PRO A 75 -10.40 11.47 4.60
CA PRO A 75 -10.30 10.08 4.15
C PRO A 75 -9.86 9.17 5.29
N SER A 76 -10.52 8.02 5.47
CA SER A 76 -10.25 7.10 6.59
C SER A 76 -8.85 6.49 6.52
N GLU A 77 -8.38 6.17 5.32
CA GLU A 77 -7.11 5.50 5.10
C GLU A 77 -5.97 6.44 4.71
N THR A 78 -4.79 6.12 5.22
CA THR A 78 -3.54 6.77 4.85
C THR A 78 -2.90 6.11 3.63
N LEU A 79 -2.07 6.86 2.90
CA LEU A 79 -1.33 6.31 1.76
C LEU A 79 -0.41 5.15 2.16
N ALA A 80 0.11 5.19 3.39
CA ALA A 80 0.96 4.14 3.92
C ALA A 80 0.20 2.83 4.15
N GLU A 81 -1.02 2.89 4.70
CA GLU A 81 -1.88 1.71 4.90
C GLU A 81 -2.36 1.10 3.58
N ALA A 82 -2.69 1.96 2.60
CA ALA A 82 -3.03 1.49 1.24
C ALA A 82 -1.84 0.77 0.59
N TYR A 83 -0.64 1.33 0.73
CA TYR A 83 0.58 0.72 0.20
C TYR A 83 0.93 -0.60 0.92
N ALA A 84 0.82 -0.65 2.24
CA ALA A 84 1.08 -1.85 3.04
C ALA A 84 0.17 -3.02 2.61
N ARG A 85 -1.13 -2.77 2.44
CA ARG A 85 -2.04 -3.80 1.92
C ARG A 85 -1.73 -4.23 0.49
N GLY A 86 -1.23 -3.32 -0.35
CA GLY A 86 -0.75 -3.67 -1.68
C GLY A 86 0.41 -4.67 -1.63
N LEU A 87 1.39 -4.42 -0.76
CA LEU A 87 2.52 -5.33 -0.54
C LEU A 87 2.09 -6.69 0.02
N GLU A 88 1.13 -6.71 0.95
CA GLU A 88 0.58 -7.96 1.48
C GLU A 88 -0.13 -8.79 0.39
N GLN A 89 -0.91 -8.13 -0.47
CA GLN A 89 -1.55 -8.80 -1.61
C GLN A 89 -0.53 -9.39 -2.58
N GLU A 90 0.53 -8.65 -2.90
CA GLU A 90 1.61 -9.12 -3.77
C GLU A 90 2.37 -10.31 -3.15
N ALA A 91 2.62 -10.28 -1.84
CA ALA A 91 3.25 -11.40 -1.13
C ALA A 91 2.41 -12.68 -1.20
N ILE A 92 1.09 -12.57 -0.95
CA ILE A 92 0.16 -13.70 -1.03
C ILE A 92 0.10 -14.27 -2.46
N LEU A 93 0.07 -13.41 -3.49
CA LEU A 93 0.05 -13.85 -4.89
C LEU A 93 1.36 -14.54 -5.30
N SER A 94 2.50 -14.11 -4.76
CA SER A 94 3.80 -14.76 -5.01
C SER A 94 3.81 -16.20 -4.50
N ASP A 95 3.28 -16.44 -3.30
CA ASP A 95 3.20 -17.79 -2.70
C ASP A 95 2.34 -18.75 -3.53
N LEU A 96 1.26 -18.25 -4.14
CA LEU A 96 0.40 -19.06 -5.01
C LEU A 96 1.12 -19.46 -6.32
N HIS A 97 1.92 -18.58 -6.90
CA HIS A 97 2.66 -18.87 -8.14
C HIS A 97 3.83 -19.85 -7.93
N ALA A 98 4.34 -20.01 -6.71
CA ALA A 98 5.39 -20.97 -6.39
C ALA A 98 4.95 -22.44 -6.55
N ILE A 99 3.64 -22.71 -6.59
CA ILE A 99 3.12 -24.07 -6.66
C ILE A 99 3.03 -24.52 -8.12
N SER A 100 4.03 -25.28 -8.56
CA SER A 100 3.95 -25.95 -9.87
C SER A 100 2.80 -26.96 -9.87
N SER A 101 2.02 -27.02 -10.96
CA SER A 101 0.85 -27.92 -11.07
C SER A 101 0.97 -28.84 -12.28
N CYS A 102 0.43 -30.06 -12.17
CA CYS A 102 0.49 -31.05 -13.24
C CYS A 102 -0.33 -30.59 -14.46
N PRO A 103 0.21 -30.62 -15.69
CA PRO A 103 -0.51 -30.18 -16.89
C PRO A 103 -1.71 -31.08 -17.26
N ASN A 104 -1.73 -32.33 -16.80
CA ASN A 104 -2.81 -33.28 -17.11
C ASN A 104 -3.95 -33.19 -16.07
N CYS A 105 -3.65 -33.34 -14.77
CA CYS A 105 -4.67 -33.40 -13.72
C CYS A 105 -4.82 -32.12 -12.89
N ARG A 106 -3.99 -31.08 -13.11
CA ARG A 106 -3.98 -29.79 -12.40
C ARG A 106 -3.81 -29.86 -10.88
N ARG A 107 -3.38 -31.01 -10.35
CA ARG A 107 -3.02 -31.14 -8.92
C ARG A 107 -1.65 -30.48 -8.65
N PRO A 108 -1.44 -29.93 -7.45
CA PRO A 108 -0.15 -29.36 -7.06
C PRO A 108 0.92 -30.45 -7.05
N VAL A 109 2.11 -30.14 -7.57
CA VAL A 109 3.26 -31.04 -7.62
C VAL A 109 4.49 -30.30 -7.10
N GLN A 110 5.32 -31.01 -6.33
CA GLN A 110 6.57 -30.45 -5.80
C GLN A 110 7.65 -30.48 -6.89
N ASP A 111 8.68 -29.65 -6.71
CA ASP A 111 9.76 -29.57 -7.68
C ASP A 111 10.54 -30.90 -7.79
N GLU A 112 10.73 -31.69 -6.75
CA GLU A 112 11.51 -32.94 -6.91
C GLU A 112 10.76 -34.08 -7.64
N PHE A 113 9.48 -33.91 -7.95
CA PHE A 113 8.66 -35.01 -8.48
C PHE A 113 8.97 -35.29 -9.95
N GLN A 114 9.40 -36.52 -10.24
CA GLN A 114 9.63 -36.99 -11.61
C GLN A 114 8.33 -37.37 -12.32
N VAL A 115 7.36 -37.90 -11.56
CA VAL A 115 6.07 -38.41 -12.04
C VAL A 115 4.96 -37.93 -11.10
N CYS A 116 3.78 -37.61 -11.66
CA CYS A 116 2.62 -37.26 -10.86
C CYS A 116 2.08 -38.47 -10.10
N ALA A 117 1.96 -38.37 -8.76
CA ALA A 117 1.43 -39.43 -7.90
C ALA A 117 -0.04 -39.82 -8.16
N HIS A 118 -0.80 -39.00 -8.90
CA HIS A 118 -2.23 -39.23 -9.14
C HIS A 118 -2.57 -39.71 -10.56
N CYS A 119 -1.86 -39.20 -11.57
CA CYS A 119 -2.14 -39.53 -12.98
C CYS A 119 -0.96 -40.18 -13.71
N ALA A 120 0.14 -40.47 -13.00
CA ALA A 120 1.36 -41.06 -13.52
C ALA A 120 1.98 -40.31 -14.73
N THR A 121 1.57 -39.07 -14.98
CA THR A 121 2.13 -38.26 -16.08
C THR A 121 3.56 -37.83 -15.72
N PRO A 122 4.56 -38.00 -16.61
CA PRO A 122 5.93 -37.56 -16.35
C PRO A 122 5.98 -36.03 -16.28
N LEU A 123 6.55 -35.52 -15.20
CA LEU A 123 6.67 -34.09 -14.92
C LEU A 123 8.08 -33.57 -15.24
N ARG A 124 9.10 -34.42 -15.05
CA ARG A 124 10.51 -34.09 -15.28
C ARG A 124 11.22 -35.24 -15.96
N GLN A 125 12.27 -34.90 -16.71
CA GLN A 125 13.18 -35.87 -17.33
C GLN A 125 14.62 -35.44 -17.03
N PRO A 126 15.54 -36.38 -16.75
CA PRO A 126 16.94 -36.06 -16.60
C PRO A 126 17.52 -35.58 -17.94
N CYS A 127 18.50 -34.68 -17.87
CA CYS A 127 19.25 -34.26 -19.04
C CYS A 127 20.14 -35.41 -19.54
N GLN A 128 20.12 -35.71 -20.84
CA GLN A 128 20.99 -36.74 -21.42
C GLN A 128 22.50 -36.47 -21.25
N ARG A 129 22.89 -35.22 -20.94
CA ARG A 129 24.31 -34.82 -20.81
C ARG A 129 24.79 -34.68 -19.36
N CYS A 130 23.99 -34.08 -18.48
CA CYS A 130 24.39 -33.78 -17.10
C CYS A 130 23.50 -34.43 -16.03
N ASP A 131 22.55 -35.26 -16.44
CA ASP A 131 21.61 -36.02 -15.60
C ASP A 131 20.74 -35.18 -14.63
N GLN A 132 20.80 -33.85 -14.73
CA GLN A 132 19.97 -32.96 -13.93
C GLN A 132 18.50 -33.00 -14.34
N LEU A 133 17.60 -33.01 -13.36
CA LEU A 133 16.15 -33.03 -13.56
C LEU A 133 15.67 -31.71 -14.19
N LEU A 134 15.08 -31.79 -15.37
CA LEU A 134 14.57 -30.64 -16.12
C LEU A 134 13.06 -30.51 -15.99
N GLN A 135 12.58 -29.28 -15.81
CA GLN A 135 11.15 -28.97 -15.92
C GLN A 135 10.66 -29.19 -17.35
N PHE A 136 9.44 -29.74 -17.50
CA PHE A 136 8.89 -30.05 -18.81
C PHE A 136 8.73 -28.83 -19.74
N SER A 137 8.54 -27.63 -19.18
CA SER A 137 8.37 -26.37 -19.93
C SER A 137 9.67 -25.81 -20.51
N TRP A 138 10.83 -26.28 -20.05
CA TRP A 138 12.13 -25.74 -20.49
C TRP A 138 12.57 -26.37 -21.81
N ARG A 139 12.98 -25.53 -22.76
CA ARG A 139 13.48 -25.95 -24.09
C ARG A 139 14.97 -26.32 -24.10
N HIS A 140 15.73 -25.79 -23.15
CA HIS A 140 17.18 -26.00 -23.01
C HIS A 140 17.52 -26.26 -21.55
N CYS A 141 18.58 -27.01 -21.29
CA CYS A 141 19.08 -27.20 -19.94
C CYS A 141 19.81 -25.93 -19.43
N PRO A 142 19.43 -25.34 -18.28
CA PRO A 142 20.12 -24.17 -17.74
C PRO A 142 21.57 -24.44 -17.31
N TYR A 143 21.91 -25.68 -16.98
CA TYR A 143 23.23 -26.06 -16.46
C TYR A 143 24.25 -26.39 -17.55
N CYS A 144 23.81 -26.98 -18.66
CA CYS A 144 24.71 -27.43 -19.72
C CYS A 144 24.37 -26.89 -21.11
N ALA A 145 23.36 -26.01 -21.22
CA ALA A 145 22.84 -25.42 -22.47
C ALA A 145 22.37 -26.41 -23.54
N THR A 146 22.38 -27.72 -23.26
CA THR A 146 21.96 -28.74 -24.22
C THR A 146 20.47 -28.59 -24.53
N PRO A 147 20.07 -28.52 -25.81
CA PRO A 147 18.65 -28.48 -26.18
C PRO A 147 17.97 -29.78 -25.77
N ARG A 148 16.71 -29.70 -25.32
CA ARG A 148 15.89 -30.92 -25.18
C ARG A 148 15.46 -31.35 -26.58
N GLU A 149 15.74 -32.60 -26.91
CA GLU A 149 15.08 -33.25 -28.03
C GLU A 149 13.59 -33.36 -27.67
N ALA A 150 12.77 -32.46 -28.23
CA ALA A 150 11.32 -32.59 -28.14
C ALA A 150 10.96 -33.95 -28.72
N ALA A 151 10.40 -34.83 -27.90
CA ALA A 151 9.92 -36.13 -28.36
C ALA A 151 8.98 -35.89 -29.54
N ARG A 152 9.47 -36.19 -30.74
CA ARG A 152 8.70 -36.10 -31.99
C ARG A 152 7.44 -36.94 -31.76
N PRO A 153 6.22 -36.37 -31.84
CA PRO A 153 5.02 -37.17 -31.69
C PRO A 153 5.05 -38.25 -32.77
N ALA A 154 5.12 -39.50 -32.35
CA ALA A 154 5.10 -40.67 -33.21
C ALA A 154 3.69 -40.87 -33.80
N ARG A 155 3.22 -39.96 -34.66
CA ARG A 155 2.00 -40.14 -35.48
C ARG A 155 2.21 -39.50 -36.86
N ALA A 156 2.94 -40.20 -37.73
CA ALA A 156 2.93 -39.96 -39.18
C ALA A 156 3.42 -41.20 -39.98
N ALA A 157 3.09 -42.42 -39.54
CA ALA A 157 3.56 -43.66 -40.20
C ALA A 157 2.48 -44.75 -40.37
N ALA A 158 1.19 -44.41 -40.35
CA ALA A 158 0.12 -45.37 -40.61
C ALA A 158 -1.06 -44.71 -41.35
N ALA A 159 -0.87 -44.47 -42.65
CA ALA A 159 -1.92 -44.40 -43.68
C ALA A 159 -1.25 -44.11 -45.04
N ALA A 160 -0.78 -45.17 -45.69
CA ALA A 160 -0.51 -45.21 -47.13
C ALA A 160 -1.09 -46.53 -47.65
#